data_AF-A0A7W1W7Y7-F1
#
_entry.id   AF-A0A7W1W7Y7-F1
#
_cell.length_a   1.000
_cell.length_b   1.000
_cell.length_c   1.000
_cell.angle_alpha   90.00
_cell.angle_beta   90.00
_cell.angle_gamma   90.00
#
_symmetry.space_group_name_H-M   'P 1'
#
loop_
_entity.id
_entity.type
_entity.pdbx_description
1 polymer ?
#
loop_
_entity_poly.entity_id
_entity_poly.type
_entity_poly.pdbx_seq_one_letter_code
_entity_poly.pdbx_strand_id
1 'polypeptide(L)'
;MKKRFSSATFQVLFFVLLLGFTSLTACSQNNSAPFSINESPLSAPTSPVMDYANVLDANTKQALEQRLIEFRDKTNPKVELAVAIVKTTGERPIFDYSLAVARGWKIGSKEQDNPSALLFIAIDDRKAYVQV
;
A
#
# COMPACT_ATOMS: atom_id res chain seq x y z
N MET A 1 -19.53 31.17 66.86
CA MET A 1 -19.30 29.83 66.27
C MET A 1 -18.48 30.00 64.98
N LYS A 2 -17.14 29.96 65.07
CA LYS A 2 -16.22 30.16 63.92
C LYS A 2 -15.38 28.88 63.76
N LYS A 3 -15.73 28.04 62.78
CA LYS A 3 -14.98 26.80 62.49
C LYS A 3 -13.65 27.20 61.85
N ARG A 4 -12.54 26.99 62.56
CA ARG A 4 -11.18 27.23 62.07
C ARG A 4 -10.83 26.09 61.11
N PHE A 5 -10.84 26.36 59.82
CA PHE A 5 -10.38 25.41 58.80
C PHE A 5 -8.85 25.32 58.86
N SER A 6 -8.33 24.09 58.91
CA SER A 6 -6.89 23.80 59.05
C SER A 6 -6.17 23.92 57.70
N SER A 7 -5.04 24.62 57.70
CA SER A 7 -4.17 24.91 56.54
C SER A 7 -3.80 23.66 55.72
N ALA A 8 -3.81 22.47 56.33
CA ALA A 8 -3.53 21.21 55.64
C ALA A 8 -4.61 20.82 54.61
N THR A 9 -5.87 21.22 54.82
CA THR A 9 -6.97 20.92 53.88
C THR A 9 -6.92 21.74 52.60
N PHE A 10 -6.30 22.93 52.64
CA PHE A 10 -6.17 23.79 51.46
C PHE A 10 -4.99 23.37 50.56
N GLN A 11 -3.91 22.87 51.15
CA GLN A 11 -2.70 22.47 50.43
C GLN A 11 -2.88 21.15 49.65
N VAL A 12 -3.68 20.23 50.19
CA VAL A 12 -4.08 19.00 49.48
C VAL A 12 -5.04 19.30 48.33
N LEU A 13 -5.93 20.31 48.47
CA LEU A 13 -6.86 20.70 47.42
C LEU A 13 -6.15 21.34 46.21
N PHE A 14 -5.01 22.02 46.43
CA PHE A 14 -4.20 22.62 45.37
C PHE A 14 -3.38 21.57 44.58
N PHE A 15 -2.97 20.48 45.23
CA PHE A 15 -2.21 19.39 44.58
C PHE A 15 -3.09 18.43 43.77
N VAL A 16 -4.35 18.23 44.18
CA VAL A 16 -5.32 17.40 43.43
C VAL A 16 -5.81 18.10 42.16
N LEU A 17 -5.78 19.43 42.12
CA LEU A 17 -6.17 20.22 40.94
C LEU A 17 -5.02 20.32 39.89
N LEU A 18 -3.77 20.09 40.29
CA LEU A 18 -2.60 20.13 39.40
C LEU A 18 -2.30 18.77 38.71
N LEU A 19 -2.86 17.68 39.21
CA LEU A 19 -2.74 16.32 38.61
C LEU A 19 -3.94 15.94 37.72
N GLY A 20 -4.95 16.80 37.60
CA GLY A 20 -6.19 16.55 36.86
C GLY A 20 -6.25 17.08 35.43
N PHE A 21 -5.20 17.75 34.92
CA PHE A 21 -5.27 18.50 33.65
C PHE A 21 -4.31 18.01 32.55
N THR A 22 -3.72 16.81 32.67
CA THR A 22 -2.80 16.28 31.64
C THR A 22 -3.39 15.14 30.82
N SER A 23 -4.71 15.11 30.63
CA SER A 23 -5.31 14.22 29.64
C SER A 23 -5.87 15.04 28.48
N LEU A 24 -5.68 14.50 27.28
CA LEU A 24 -6.04 15.02 25.96
C LEU A 24 -4.99 15.95 25.35
N THR A 25 -4.01 15.33 24.68
CA THR A 25 -3.98 15.36 23.21
C THR A 25 -2.96 14.34 22.73
N ALA A 26 -3.36 13.07 22.75
CA ALA A 26 -2.75 12.10 21.84
C ALA A 26 -3.35 12.37 20.46
N CYS A 27 -2.75 13.31 19.71
CA CYS A 27 -2.96 13.32 18.27
C CYS A 27 -2.37 12.01 17.75
N SER A 28 -3.24 11.04 17.46
CA SER A 28 -2.87 9.85 16.70
C SER A 28 -2.49 10.34 15.30
N GLN A 29 -1.21 10.64 15.10
CA GLN A 29 -0.66 10.92 13.78
C GLN A 29 -0.71 9.61 13.01
N ASN A 30 -1.79 9.41 12.26
CA ASN A 30 -1.84 8.39 11.22
C ASN A 30 -0.81 8.79 10.16
N ASN A 31 0.45 8.40 10.39
CA ASN A 31 1.57 8.54 9.47
C ASN A 31 1.40 7.54 8.31
N SER A 32 0.36 7.69 7.51
CA SER A 32 0.41 7.20 6.14
C SER A 32 1.16 8.24 5.33
N ALA A 33 2.40 7.94 4.95
CA ALA A 33 3.17 8.78 4.04
C ALA A 33 2.31 9.18 2.83
N PRO A 34 2.44 10.41 2.31
CA PRO A 34 1.71 10.81 1.11
C PRO A 34 2.05 9.86 -0.04
N PHE A 35 1.06 9.55 -0.87
CA PHE A 35 1.27 8.68 -2.02
C PHE A 35 2.38 9.21 -2.92
N SER A 36 3.28 8.32 -3.34
CA SER A 36 4.40 8.62 -4.23
C SER A 36 4.35 7.70 -5.44
N ILE A 37 4.52 8.27 -6.63
CA ILE A 37 4.66 7.48 -7.87
C ILE A 37 6.04 6.81 -8.01
N ASN A 38 6.98 7.11 -7.12
CA ASN A 38 8.34 6.54 -7.16
C ASN A 38 8.53 5.39 -6.17
N GLU A 39 7.51 5.07 -5.38
CA GLU A 39 7.53 3.98 -4.41
C GLU A 39 6.31 3.10 -4.66
N SER A 40 6.54 1.81 -4.91
CA SER A 40 5.42 0.89 -5.16
C SER A 40 4.60 0.70 -3.88
N PRO A 41 3.27 0.84 -3.94
CA PRO A 41 2.39 0.51 -2.82
C PRO A 41 2.25 -1.00 -2.59
N LEU A 42 2.80 -1.83 -3.49
CA LEU A 42 2.81 -3.28 -3.44
C LEU A 42 4.23 -3.81 -3.21
N SER A 43 4.33 -4.94 -2.52
CA SER A 43 5.60 -5.66 -2.36
C SER A 43 6.19 -6.04 -3.72
N ALA A 44 7.51 -6.26 -3.75
CA ALA A 44 8.20 -6.74 -4.95
C ALA A 44 7.56 -8.05 -5.47
N PRO A 45 7.46 -8.22 -6.80
CA PRO A 45 6.80 -9.38 -7.37
C PRO A 45 7.65 -10.63 -7.12
N THR A 46 7.01 -11.69 -6.65
CA THR A 46 7.63 -13.02 -6.48
C THR A 46 7.30 -13.98 -7.61
N SER A 47 6.36 -13.58 -8.48
CA SER A 47 5.81 -14.33 -9.60
C SER A 47 5.34 -13.35 -10.68
N PRO A 48 5.25 -13.75 -11.97
CA PRO A 48 4.59 -12.94 -13.00
C PRO A 48 3.10 -12.68 -12.71
N VAL A 49 2.46 -13.39 -11.78
CA VAL A 49 1.06 -13.14 -11.39
C VAL A 49 0.96 -12.87 -9.89
N MET A 50 0.65 -11.62 -9.55
CA MET A 50 0.45 -11.16 -8.18
C MET A 50 -1.03 -10.83 -7.94
N ASP A 51 -1.78 -11.80 -7.41
CA ASP A 51 -3.18 -11.62 -7.04
C ASP A 51 -3.34 -11.26 -5.57
N TYR A 52 -3.47 -9.96 -5.27
CA TYR A 52 -3.75 -9.44 -3.93
C TYR A 52 -5.25 -9.40 -3.62
N ALA A 53 -6.11 -9.59 -4.63
CA ALA A 53 -7.56 -9.58 -4.47
C ALA A 53 -8.11 -10.98 -4.13
N ASN A 54 -7.32 -12.04 -4.37
CA ASN A 54 -7.70 -13.45 -4.25
C ASN A 54 -8.92 -13.78 -5.12
N VAL A 55 -8.88 -13.33 -6.38
CA VAL A 55 -9.96 -13.56 -7.37
C VAL A 55 -9.65 -14.75 -8.28
N LEU A 56 -8.40 -15.19 -8.34
CA LEU A 56 -7.98 -16.38 -9.06
C LEU A 56 -7.90 -17.58 -8.11
N ASP A 57 -8.49 -18.70 -8.49
CA ASP A 57 -8.19 -19.98 -7.84
C ASP A 57 -6.75 -20.42 -8.16
N ALA A 58 -6.23 -21.35 -7.37
CA ALA A 58 -4.84 -21.81 -7.47
C ALA A 58 -4.49 -22.39 -8.84
N ASN A 59 -5.39 -23.16 -9.46
CA ASN A 59 -5.14 -23.79 -10.76
C ASN A 59 -5.10 -22.73 -11.86
N THR A 60 -6.05 -21.78 -11.84
CA THR A 60 -6.09 -20.67 -12.79
C THR A 60 -4.86 -19.79 -12.67
N LYS A 61 -4.44 -19.45 -11.44
CA LYS A 61 -3.23 -18.67 -11.20
C LYS A 61 -2.00 -19.39 -11.73
N GLN A 62 -1.80 -20.66 -11.38
CA GLN A 62 -0.66 -21.45 -11.83
C GLN A 62 -0.62 -21.60 -13.36
N ALA A 63 -1.76 -21.85 -14.00
CA ALA A 63 -1.84 -21.95 -15.45
C ALA A 63 -1.48 -20.63 -16.14
N LEU A 64 -1.92 -19.50 -15.58
CA LEU A 64 -1.57 -18.17 -16.09
C LEU A 64 -0.07 -17.89 -15.91
N GLU A 65 0.49 -18.15 -14.74
CA GLU A 65 1.93 -18.00 -14.48
C GLU A 65 2.76 -18.80 -15.48
N GLN A 66 2.42 -20.07 -15.68
CA GLN A 66 3.12 -20.93 -16.62
C GLN A 66 3.04 -20.40 -18.06
N ARG A 67 1.87 -19.90 -18.46
CA ARG A 67 1.68 -19.31 -19.80
C ARG A 67 2.54 -18.06 -20.01
N LEU A 68 2.68 -17.20 -19.00
CA LEU A 68 3.52 -16.01 -19.08
C LEU A 68 5.01 -16.36 -19.12
N ILE A 69 5.44 -17.38 -18.35
CA ILE A 69 6.81 -17.91 -18.38
C ILE A 69 7.14 -18.48 -19.77
N GLU A 70 6.26 -19.33 -20.30
CA GLU A 70 6.43 -19.90 -21.64
C GLU A 70 6.47 -18.83 -22.74
N PHE A 71 5.63 -17.80 -22.62
CA PHE A 71 5.62 -16.69 -23.58
C PHE A 71 6.97 -15.94 -23.58
N ARG A 72 7.49 -15.60 -22.40
CA ARG A 72 8.82 -15.00 -22.24
C ARG A 72 9.90 -15.87 -22.89
N ASP A 73 9.86 -17.18 -22.66
CA ASP A 73 10.89 -18.09 -23.14
C ASP A 73 10.79 -18.37 -24.66
N LYS A 74 9.63 -18.14 -25.26
CA LYS A 74 9.38 -18.26 -26.72
C LYS A 74 9.72 -17.00 -27.52
N THR A 75 10.01 -15.88 -26.86
CA THR A 75 10.27 -14.58 -27.52
C THR A 75 11.76 -14.23 -27.53
N ASN A 76 12.21 -13.57 -28.60
CA ASN A 76 13.56 -13.03 -28.71
C ASN A 76 13.52 -11.60 -29.30
N PRO A 77 13.90 -10.54 -28.55
CA PRO A 77 14.33 -10.55 -27.16
C PRO A 77 13.22 -11.08 -26.23
N LYS A 78 13.61 -11.52 -25.02
CA LYS A 78 12.65 -12.04 -24.03
C LYS A 78 11.70 -10.93 -23.61
N VAL A 79 10.40 -11.16 -23.73
CA VAL A 79 9.37 -10.21 -23.31
C VAL A 79 8.83 -10.62 -21.94
N GLU A 80 8.94 -9.74 -20.95
CA GLU A 80 8.47 -9.99 -19.59
C GLU A 80 7.08 -9.38 -19.36
N LEU A 81 6.11 -10.21 -19.00
CA LEU A 81 4.75 -9.76 -18.71
C LEU A 81 4.43 -10.05 -17.24
N ALA A 82 4.05 -9.00 -16.52
CA ALA A 82 3.56 -9.08 -15.15
C ALA A 82 2.06 -8.77 -15.07
N VAL A 83 1.36 -9.42 -14.16
CA VAL A 83 -0.05 -9.18 -13.84
C VAL A 83 -0.15 -8.88 -12.35
N ALA A 84 -0.74 -7.74 -12.02
CA ALA A 84 -1.06 -7.37 -10.64
C ALA A 84 -2.56 -7.14 -10.50
N ILE A 85 -3.18 -7.83 -9.56
CA ILE A 85 -4.61 -7.71 -9.27
C ILE A 85 -4.79 -7.21 -7.85
N VAL A 86 -5.44 -6.06 -7.70
CA VAL A 86 -5.81 -5.48 -6.40
C VAL A 86 -7.32 -5.33 -6.31
N LYS A 87 -7.83 -5.17 -5.10
CA LYS A 87 -9.25 -4.88 -4.87
C LYS A 87 -9.63 -3.52 -5.47
N THR A 88 -8.95 -2.47 -5.04
CA THR A 88 -9.23 -1.07 -5.44
C THR A 88 -7.95 -0.22 -5.40
N THR A 89 -7.91 0.84 -6.20
CA THR A 89 -6.90 1.92 -6.07
C THR A 89 -7.32 3.01 -5.10
N GLY A 90 -8.51 2.87 -4.48
CA GLY A 90 -9.14 3.91 -3.67
C GLY A 90 -9.48 5.13 -4.52
N GLU A 91 -9.23 6.32 -3.98
CA GLU A 91 -9.44 7.58 -4.72
C GLU A 91 -8.34 7.87 -5.75
N ARG A 92 -7.32 7.02 -5.85
CA ARG A 92 -6.19 7.25 -6.76
C ARG A 92 -6.54 6.88 -8.19
N PRO A 93 -6.16 7.70 -9.19
CA PRO A 93 -6.23 7.30 -10.59
C PRO A 93 -5.46 6.00 -10.83
N ILE A 94 -6.06 5.08 -11.59
CA ILE A 94 -5.43 3.78 -11.89
C ILE A 94 -4.09 3.97 -12.62
N PHE A 95 -3.96 5.02 -13.44
CA PHE A 95 -2.70 5.37 -14.09
C PHE A 95 -1.58 5.60 -13.07
N ASP A 96 -1.78 6.53 -12.12
CA ASP A 96 -0.75 6.86 -11.13
C ASP A 96 -0.43 5.68 -10.22
N TYR A 97 -1.44 4.91 -9.81
CA TYR A 97 -1.24 3.72 -8.99
C TYR A 97 -0.42 2.66 -9.75
N SER A 98 -0.83 2.31 -10.97
CA SER A 98 -0.13 1.32 -11.79
C SER A 98 1.28 1.79 -12.17
N LEU A 99 1.49 3.09 -12.37
CA LEU A 99 2.81 3.67 -12.63
C LEU A 99 3.74 3.52 -11.43
N ALA A 100 3.23 3.74 -10.21
CA ALA A 100 4.00 3.53 -8.97
C ALA A 100 4.45 2.07 -8.82
N VAL A 101 3.54 1.13 -9.12
CA VAL A 101 3.83 -0.31 -9.12
C VAL A 101 4.87 -0.65 -10.20
N ALA A 102 4.67 -0.21 -11.44
CA ALA A 102 5.60 -0.46 -12.54
C ALA A 102 7.01 0.05 -12.23
N ARG A 103 7.14 1.27 -11.68
CA ARG A 103 8.43 1.85 -11.28
C ARG A 103 9.09 1.08 -10.15
N GLY A 104 8.35 0.75 -9.08
CA GLY A 104 8.92 -0.03 -7.98
C GLY A 104 9.29 -1.46 -8.38
N TRP A 105 8.62 -2.02 -9.39
CA TRP A 105 8.94 -3.33 -9.97
C TRP A 105 9.92 -3.26 -11.14
N LYS A 106 10.36 -2.06 -11.50
CA LYS A 106 11.27 -1.75 -12.62
C LYS A 106 10.77 -2.18 -14.01
N ILE A 107 9.46 -2.36 -14.18
CA ILE A 107 8.83 -2.61 -15.48
C ILE A 107 9.04 -1.40 -16.39
N GLY A 108 9.40 -1.63 -17.65
CA GLY A 108 9.71 -0.59 -18.63
C GLY A 108 11.07 0.09 -18.40
N SER A 109 11.88 -0.39 -17.45
CA SER A 109 13.22 0.18 -17.23
C SER A 109 14.15 -0.12 -18.39
N LYS A 110 14.75 0.93 -18.95
CA LYS A 110 15.82 0.82 -19.96
C LYS A 110 17.05 0.07 -19.45
N GLU A 111 17.22 -0.06 -18.13
CA GLU A 111 18.35 -0.74 -17.51
C GLU A 111 18.32 -2.27 -17.73
N GLN A 112 17.13 -2.85 -17.95
CA GLN A 112 16.99 -4.31 -18.07
C GLN A 112 17.12 -4.83 -19.52
N ASP A 113 17.24 -3.94 -20.53
CA ASP A 113 17.33 -4.21 -21.98
C ASP A 113 16.22 -5.11 -22.60
N ASN A 114 15.40 -5.76 -21.78
CA ASN A 114 14.32 -6.64 -22.18
C ASN A 114 12.98 -5.87 -22.19
N PRO A 115 12.17 -5.98 -23.26
CA PRO A 115 10.82 -5.43 -23.27
C PRO A 115 10.00 -6.00 -22.10
N SER A 116 9.32 -5.14 -21.35
CA SER A 116 8.49 -5.56 -20.23
C SER A 116 7.17 -4.78 -20.18
N ALA A 117 6.13 -5.40 -19.65
CA ALA A 117 4.84 -4.75 -19.45
C ALA A 117 4.15 -5.25 -18.18
N LEU A 118 3.33 -4.38 -17.60
CA LEU A 118 2.48 -4.68 -16.44
C LEU A 118 1.01 -4.52 -16.83
N LEU A 119 0.24 -5.60 -16.72
CA LEU A 119 -1.22 -5.54 -16.67
C LEU A 119 -1.65 -5.33 -15.21
N PHE A 120 -2.14 -4.14 -14.89
CA PHE A 120 -2.65 -3.80 -13.58
C PHE A 120 -4.19 -3.78 -13.58
N ILE A 121 -4.81 -4.49 -12.63
CA ILE A 121 -6.27 -4.65 -12.53
C ILE A 121 -6.72 -4.25 -11.13
N ALA A 122 -7.69 -3.33 -11.06
CA ALA A 122 -8.42 -2.99 -9.84
C ALA A 122 -9.87 -3.48 -9.98
N ILE A 123 -10.15 -4.64 -9.37
CA ILE A 123 -11.36 -5.42 -9.70
C ILE A 123 -12.65 -4.75 -9.23
N ASP A 124 -12.67 -4.17 -8.02
CA ASP A 124 -13.85 -3.50 -7.48
C ASP A 124 -14.13 -2.18 -8.22
N ASP A 125 -13.06 -1.53 -8.70
CA ASP A 125 -13.14 -0.29 -9.49
C ASP A 125 -13.55 -0.54 -10.94
N ARG A 126 -13.52 -1.81 -11.40
CA ARG A 126 -13.71 -2.24 -12.80
C ARG A 126 -12.80 -1.50 -13.77
N LYS A 127 -11.55 -1.29 -13.38
CA LYS A 127 -10.54 -0.60 -14.18
C LYS A 127 -9.32 -1.49 -14.37
N ALA A 128 -8.71 -1.38 -15.55
CA ALA A 128 -7.42 -1.96 -15.85
C ALA A 128 -6.55 -0.94 -16.59
N TYR A 129 -5.25 -1.04 -16.42
CA TYR A 129 -4.28 -0.23 -17.15
C TYR A 129 -3.05 -1.08 -17.50
N VAL A 130 -2.45 -0.81 -18.66
CA VAL A 130 -1.22 -1.48 -19.11
C VAL A 130 -0.09 -0.47 -19.08
N GLN A 131 0.98 -0.77 -18.34
CA GLN A 131 2.24 -0.02 -18.38
C GLN A 131 3.23 -0.77 -19.27
N VAL A 132 4.00 -0.04 -20.07
CA VAL A 132 5.03 -0.54 -21.01
C VAL A 132 6.30 0.28 -20.92
#